data_AF-A0A1I5I0T7-F1
#
_entry.id   AF-A0A1I5I0T7-F1
#
_cell.length_a   1.000
_cell.length_b   1.000
_cell.length_c   1.000
_cell.angle_alpha   90.00
_cell.angle_beta   90.00
_cell.angle_gamma   90.00
#
_symmetry.space_group_name_H-M   'P 1'
#
loop_
_entity.id
_entity.type
_entity.pdbx_description
1 polymer ?
#
loop_
_entity_poly.entity_id
_entity_poly.type
_entity_poly.pdbx_seq_one_letter_code
_entity_poly.pdbx_strand_id
1 'polypeptide(L)'
;MEDFILNEHHKEEYPPAHTAEHLLNQTMIRLFGCERSYNAHIERKKSKMSFHIDHKPSRQEEREIERRMNELIDEDLPVTFEFVTRDNLPEGVSPDRLPDDASETIRLVRIGDYDVCPCIGKHVRSTSQIGRFEMLGTNWDEHERSFRVRFKIV
;
A
#
# COMPACT_ATOMS: atom_id res chain seq x y z
N MET A 1 1.50 10.99 29.59
CA MET A 1 1.60 10.62 28.17
C MET A 1 0.28 9.94 27.89
N GLU A 2 -0.60 10.57 27.11
CA GLU A 2 -1.92 9.98 26.82
C GLU A 2 -1.70 8.70 26.02
N ASP A 3 -2.14 7.58 26.57
CA ASP A 3 -2.09 6.28 25.89
C ASP A 3 -3.22 6.26 24.87
N PHE A 4 -2.88 6.44 23.59
CA PHE A 4 -3.84 6.31 22.49
C PHE A 4 -4.28 4.86 22.35
N ILE A 5 -5.58 4.61 22.45
CA ILE A 5 -6.16 3.29 22.18
C ILE A 5 -6.33 3.17 20.67
N LEU A 6 -5.54 2.29 20.04
CA LEU A 6 -5.69 1.91 18.64
C LEU A 6 -6.45 0.57 18.54
N ASN A 7 -7.03 0.29 17.38
CA ASN A 7 -7.64 -1.01 17.10
C ASN A 7 -6.61 -2.15 17.28
N GLU A 8 -7.08 -3.33 17.66
CA GLU A 8 -6.19 -4.49 17.78
C GLU A 8 -5.62 -4.90 16.41
N HIS A 9 -4.31 -5.12 16.35
CA HIS A 9 -3.60 -5.55 15.15
C HIS A 9 -2.98 -6.95 15.35
N HIS A 10 -3.67 -7.98 14.84
CA HIS A 10 -3.31 -9.39 15.09
C HIS A 10 -2.29 -9.98 14.11
N LYS A 11 -1.75 -9.19 13.17
CA LYS A 11 -0.81 -9.67 12.15
C LYS A 11 0.64 -9.28 12.46
N GLU A 12 1.54 -10.26 12.50
CA GLU A 12 2.99 -9.98 12.45
C GLU A 12 3.38 -9.58 11.02
N GLU A 13 3.62 -8.29 10.83
CA GLU A 13 4.02 -7.76 9.53
C GLU A 13 5.52 -7.74 9.36
N TYR A 14 5.97 -8.01 8.13
CA TYR A 14 7.31 -7.68 7.70
C TYR A 14 7.31 -6.23 7.16
N PRO A 15 7.89 -5.25 7.90
CA PRO A 15 7.69 -3.84 7.61
C PRO A 15 8.10 -3.40 6.18
N PRO A 16 9.18 -3.96 5.59
CA PRO A 16 9.53 -3.68 4.18
C PRO A 16 8.41 -4.06 3.21
N ALA A 17 7.83 -5.25 3.35
CA ALA A 17 6.77 -5.70 2.46
C ALA A 17 5.46 -4.93 2.68
N HIS A 18 5.17 -4.51 3.91
CA HIS A 18 3.99 -3.69 4.18
C HIS A 18 4.11 -2.29 3.59
N THR A 19 5.29 -1.66 3.70
CA THR A 19 5.51 -0.35 3.08
C THR A 19 5.48 -0.44 1.54
N ALA A 20 5.98 -1.56 0.97
CA ALA A 20 5.84 -1.82 -0.47
C ALA A 20 4.39 -2.00 -0.91
N GLU A 21 3.51 -2.54 -0.06
CA GLU A 21 2.07 -2.66 -0.35
C GLU A 21 1.40 -1.27 -0.48
N HIS A 22 1.75 -0.33 0.39
CA HIS A 22 1.31 1.07 0.26
C HIS A 22 1.79 1.72 -1.04
N LEU A 23 3.09 1.60 -1.36
CA LEU A 23 3.64 2.13 -2.61
C LEU A 23 2.96 1.51 -3.84
N LEU A 24 2.71 0.20 -3.84
CA LEU A 24 2.10 -0.47 -4.98
C LEU A 24 0.64 -0.06 -5.16
N ASN A 25 -0.13 0.06 -4.06
CA ASN A 25 -1.50 0.58 -4.13
C ASN A 25 -1.54 1.95 -4.82
N GLN A 26 -0.71 2.87 -4.36
CA GLN A 26 -0.72 4.24 -4.87
C GLN A 26 -0.16 4.34 -6.30
N THR A 27 0.81 3.49 -6.65
CA THR A 27 1.31 3.35 -8.02
C THR A 27 0.20 2.89 -8.96
N MET A 28 -0.59 1.90 -8.55
CA MET A 28 -1.71 1.40 -9.35
C MET A 28 -2.82 2.46 -9.51
N ILE A 29 -3.16 3.18 -8.43
CA ILE A 29 -4.10 4.32 -8.50
C ILE A 29 -3.63 5.35 -9.53
N ARG A 30 -2.35 5.75 -9.49
CA ARG A 30 -1.82 6.79 -10.38
C ARG A 30 -1.69 6.33 -11.84
N LEU A 31 -1.32 5.07 -12.09
CA LEU A 31 -1.13 4.56 -13.45
C LEU A 31 -2.43 4.14 -14.13
N PHE A 32 -3.38 3.56 -13.38
CA PHE A 32 -4.58 2.95 -13.94
C PHE A 32 -5.89 3.61 -13.49
N GLY A 33 -5.83 4.62 -12.60
CA GLY A 33 -7.03 5.28 -12.07
C GLY A 33 -7.94 4.34 -11.26
N CYS A 34 -7.42 3.21 -10.78
CA CYS A 34 -8.18 2.23 -10.01
C CYS A 34 -8.22 2.57 -8.52
N GLU A 35 -9.01 1.84 -7.76
CA GLU A 35 -8.92 1.86 -6.30
C GLU A 35 -7.72 1.05 -5.78
N ARG A 36 -7.43 1.17 -4.47
CA ARG A 36 -6.47 0.27 -3.79
C ARG A 36 -6.92 -1.20 -3.94
N SER A 37 -5.96 -2.12 -3.86
CA SER A 37 -6.15 -3.56 -4.00
C SER A 37 -7.29 -4.08 -3.12
N TYR A 38 -8.20 -4.85 -3.70
CA TYR A 38 -9.29 -5.53 -2.99
C TYR A 38 -8.83 -6.85 -2.34
N ASN A 39 -7.64 -7.35 -2.70
CA ASN A 39 -7.07 -8.57 -2.12
C ASN A 39 -5.54 -8.49 -2.03
N ALA A 40 -5.04 -8.16 -0.84
CA ALA A 40 -3.61 -8.09 -0.55
C ALA A 40 -3.19 -9.23 0.40
N HIS A 41 -2.21 -10.03 -0.04
CA HIS A 41 -1.55 -11.06 0.78
C HIS A 41 -0.09 -10.68 0.88
N ILE A 42 0.26 -9.99 1.96
CA ILE A 42 1.59 -9.45 2.20
C ILE A 42 2.35 -10.37 3.15
N GLU A 43 3.45 -10.92 2.65
CA GLU A 43 4.29 -11.92 3.31
C GLU A 43 5.76 -11.57 3.15
N ARG A 44 6.61 -12.11 4.03
CA ARG A 44 8.06 -11.85 3.98
C ARG A 44 8.74 -12.36 2.70
N LYS A 45 8.28 -13.48 2.13
CA LYS A 45 8.94 -14.16 1.00
C LYS A 45 8.35 -13.78 -0.36
N LYS A 46 7.01 -13.84 -0.49
CA LYS A 46 6.29 -13.59 -1.74
C LYS A 46 4.92 -13.03 -1.42
N SER A 47 4.62 -11.87 -1.98
CA SER A 47 3.38 -11.16 -1.78
C SER A 47 2.55 -11.14 -3.07
N LYS A 48 1.26 -10.90 -2.94
CA LYS A 48 0.36 -10.68 -4.08
C LYS A 48 -0.69 -9.63 -3.76
N MET A 49 -1.05 -8.84 -4.76
CA MET A 49 -2.11 -7.84 -4.69
C MET A 49 -2.98 -7.93 -5.93
N SER A 50 -4.29 -7.72 -5.79
CA SER A 50 -5.24 -7.79 -6.90
C SER A 50 -6.04 -6.50 -7.01
N PHE A 51 -6.15 -5.97 -8.22
CA PHE A 51 -6.75 -4.67 -8.53
C PHE A 51 -7.82 -4.87 -9.59
N HIS A 52 -8.89 -4.07 -9.53
CA HIS A 52 -9.81 -3.93 -10.66
C HIS A 52 -9.33 -2.79 -11.54
N ILE A 53 -8.99 -3.09 -12.79
CA ILE A 53 -8.51 -2.10 -13.78
C ILE A 53 -9.26 -2.27 -15.09
N ASP A 54 -9.39 -1.20 -15.87
CA ASP A 54 -10.28 -1.16 -17.04
C ASP A 54 -9.79 -1.95 -18.26
N HIS A 55 -8.51 -2.33 -18.30
CA HIS A 55 -7.92 -3.12 -19.38
C HIS A 55 -6.77 -4.02 -18.89
N LYS A 56 -6.41 -5.01 -19.71
CA LYS A 56 -5.24 -5.85 -19.48
C LYS A 56 -3.95 -5.03 -19.66
N PRO A 57 -3.06 -4.96 -18.67
CA PRO A 57 -1.81 -4.23 -18.79
C PRO A 57 -0.94 -4.81 -19.91
N SER A 58 -0.41 -3.92 -20.72
CA SER A 58 0.63 -4.22 -21.69
C SER A 58 1.94 -4.57 -20.97
N ARG A 59 2.87 -5.20 -21.70
CA ARG A 59 4.23 -5.44 -21.17
C ARG A 59 4.98 -4.16 -20.81
N GLN A 60 4.63 -3.03 -21.43
CA GLN A 60 5.22 -1.74 -21.11
C GLN A 60 4.70 -1.24 -19.77
N GLU A 61 3.39 -1.34 -19.53
CA GLU A 61 2.78 -0.94 -18.25
C GLU A 61 3.22 -1.84 -17.10
N GLU A 62 3.35 -3.15 -17.31
CA GLU A 62 3.92 -4.06 -16.31
C GLU A 62 5.34 -3.65 -15.90
N ARG A 63 6.18 -3.28 -16.87
CA ARG A 63 7.54 -2.77 -16.61
C ARG A 63 7.51 -1.41 -15.94
N GLU A 64 6.54 -0.57 -16.28
CA GLU A 64 6.37 0.75 -15.70
C GLU A 64 6.01 0.68 -14.22
N ILE A 65 5.16 -0.28 -13.82
CA ILE A 65 4.88 -0.56 -12.41
C ILE A 65 6.17 -0.91 -11.67
N GLU A 66 6.95 -1.87 -12.18
CA GLU A 66 8.20 -2.29 -11.52
C GLU A 66 9.25 -1.17 -11.48
N ARG A 67 9.40 -0.42 -12.57
CA ARG A 67 10.28 0.75 -12.65
C ARG A 67 9.89 1.77 -11.60
N ARG A 68 8.62 2.18 -11.57
CA ARG A 68 8.16 3.22 -10.64
C ARG A 68 8.29 2.78 -9.18
N MET A 69 8.01 1.51 -8.88
CA MET A 69 8.21 0.96 -7.54
C MET A 69 9.67 1.09 -7.06
N ASN A 70 10.63 0.76 -7.92
CA ASN A 70 12.05 0.87 -7.56
C ASN A 70 12.53 2.32 -7.52
N GLU A 71 12.00 3.22 -8.36
CA GLU A 71 12.29 4.66 -8.26
C GLU A 71 11.85 5.24 -6.92
N LEU A 72 10.65 4.90 -6.45
CA LEU A 72 10.15 5.33 -5.14
C LEU A 72 11.00 4.82 -3.98
N ILE A 73 11.61 3.64 -4.15
CA ILE A 73 12.55 3.08 -3.17
C ILE A 73 13.87 3.85 -3.20
N ASP A 74 14.40 4.12 -4.38
CA ASP A 74 15.64 4.88 -4.58
C ASP A 74 15.51 6.36 -4.16
N GLU A 75 14.31 6.94 -4.23
CA GLU A 75 13.98 8.28 -3.75
C GLU A 75 14.10 8.43 -2.21
N ASP A 76 14.19 7.33 -1.46
CA ASP A 76 14.33 7.31 0.01
C ASP A 76 13.28 8.16 0.75
N LEU A 77 12.03 8.08 0.33
CA LEU A 77 10.92 8.85 0.89
C LEU A 77 10.75 8.54 2.38
N PRO A 78 10.57 9.57 3.24
CA PRO A 78 10.37 9.36 4.67
C PRO A 78 9.01 8.71 4.95
N VAL A 79 8.97 7.79 5.90
CA VAL A 79 7.74 7.19 6.40
C VAL A 79 7.42 7.76 7.78
N THR A 80 6.34 8.52 7.87
CA THR A 80 5.94 9.23 9.09
C THR A 80 4.55 8.80 9.55
N PHE A 81 4.25 9.04 10.82
CA PHE A 81 2.97 8.70 11.42
C PHE A 81 2.38 9.93 12.10
N GLU A 82 1.07 10.10 11.95
CA GLU A 82 0.29 11.08 12.70
C GLU A 82 -0.98 10.43 13.23
N PHE A 83 -1.53 11.01 14.29
CA PHE A 83 -2.77 10.56 14.91
C PHE A 83 -3.81 11.65 14.72
N VAL A 84 -4.93 11.28 14.11
CA VAL A 84 -6.04 12.19 13.84
C VAL A 84 -7.34 11.60 14.38
N THR A 85 -8.37 12.42 14.48
CA THR A 85 -9.73 11.94 14.75
C THR A 85 -10.48 11.65 13.47
N ARG A 86 -11.58 10.88 13.55
CA ARG A 86 -12.44 10.57 12.39
C ARG A 86 -12.94 11.82 11.64
N ASP A 87 -13.18 12.91 12.37
CA ASP A 87 -13.63 14.19 11.81
C ASP A 87 -12.51 15.02 11.16
N ASN A 88 -11.24 14.66 11.39
CA ASN A 88 -10.07 15.42 10.93
C ASN A 88 -9.22 14.64 9.91
N LEU A 89 -9.84 13.74 9.14
CA LEU A 89 -9.16 13.04 8.07
C LEU A 89 -8.75 14.02 6.95
N PRO A 90 -7.51 13.92 6.43
CA PRO A 90 -7.06 14.76 5.34
C PRO A 90 -7.83 14.46 4.05
N GLU A 91 -7.89 15.45 3.16
CA GLU A 91 -8.56 15.32 1.86
C GLU A 91 -8.01 14.13 1.07
N GLY A 92 -8.90 13.31 0.52
CA GLY A 92 -8.55 12.07 -0.20
C GLY A 92 -8.41 10.83 0.68
N VAL A 93 -8.46 10.94 2.02
CA VAL A 93 -8.54 9.79 2.93
C VAL A 93 -10.00 9.53 3.29
N SER A 94 -10.57 8.45 2.74
CA SER A 94 -11.95 8.07 3.05
C SER A 94 -12.04 7.29 4.38
N PRO A 95 -12.99 7.64 5.26
CA PRO A 95 -13.30 6.86 6.46
C PRO A 95 -13.97 5.51 6.15
N ASP A 96 -14.43 5.26 4.92
CA ASP A 96 -15.23 4.08 4.54
C ASP A 96 -14.47 2.76 4.73
N ARG A 97 -13.14 2.80 4.86
CA ARG A 97 -12.30 1.63 5.10
C ARG A 97 -12.00 1.39 6.59
N LEU A 98 -12.44 2.29 7.46
CA LEU A 98 -12.33 2.09 8.90
C LEU A 98 -13.48 1.18 9.35
N PRO A 99 -13.20 0.19 10.21
CA PRO A 99 -14.26 -0.57 10.88
C PRO A 99 -15.28 0.34 11.56
N ASP A 100 -16.55 -0.08 11.63
CA ASP A 100 -17.59 0.69 12.33
C ASP A 100 -17.26 0.90 13.82
N ASP A 101 -16.48 0.00 14.41
CA ASP A 101 -15.96 0.02 15.77
C ASP A 101 -14.55 0.62 15.89
N ALA A 102 -14.04 1.27 14.84
CA ALA A 102 -12.73 1.89 14.89
C ALA A 102 -12.67 2.95 16.00
N SER A 103 -11.56 2.93 16.74
CA SER A 103 -11.24 3.97 17.72
C SER A 103 -11.39 5.37 17.13
N GLU A 104 -11.85 6.31 17.96
CA GLU A 104 -11.85 7.75 17.65
C GLU A 104 -10.48 8.24 17.19
N THR A 105 -9.39 7.58 17.64
CA THR A 105 -8.03 7.87 17.20
C THR A 105 -7.61 6.98 16.04
N ILE A 106 -7.31 7.61 14.91
CA ILE A 106 -6.86 6.95 13.67
C ILE A 106 -5.38 7.26 13.48
N ARG A 107 -4.55 6.22 13.34
CA ARG A 107 -3.16 6.36 12.92
C ARG A 107 -3.09 6.45 11.41
N LEU A 108 -2.58 7.56 10.90
CA LEU A 108 -2.25 7.73 9.49
C LEU A 108 -0.77 7.45 9.27
N VAL A 109 -0.49 6.69 8.21
CA VAL A 109 0.86 6.48 7.68
C VAL A 109 1.01 7.37 6.46
N ARG A 110 2.08 8.17 6.42
CA ARG A 110 2.48 8.97 5.25
C ARG A 110 3.81 8.44 4.71
N ILE A 111 3.90 8.33 3.40
CA ILE A 111 5.14 7.98 2.70
C ILE A 111 5.48 9.13 1.76
N GLY A 112 6.33 10.05 2.23
CA GLY A 112 6.54 11.36 1.59
C GLY A 112 5.21 12.04 1.24
N ASP A 113 5.17 12.66 0.05
CA ASP A 113 3.94 13.17 -0.57
C ASP A 113 3.29 12.15 -1.52
N TYR A 114 3.71 10.87 -1.44
CA TYR A 114 3.28 9.85 -2.38
C TYR A 114 1.95 9.22 -1.96
N ASP A 115 1.89 8.68 -0.74
CA ASP A 115 0.75 7.96 -0.17
C ASP A 115 0.43 8.46 1.25
N VAL A 116 -0.86 8.53 1.57
CA VAL A 116 -1.39 8.72 2.94
C VAL A 116 -2.55 7.76 3.14
N CYS A 117 -2.48 6.92 4.18
CA CYS A 117 -3.49 5.88 4.41
C CYS A 117 -3.63 5.58 5.92
N PRO A 118 -4.85 5.36 6.44
CA PRO A 118 -5.05 4.81 7.76
C PRO A 118 -4.43 3.42 7.87
N CYS A 119 -3.46 3.27 8.77
CA CYS A 119 -2.82 1.99 9.01
C CYS A 119 -2.18 1.94 10.39
N ILE A 120 -2.44 0.86 11.12
CA ILE A 120 -1.91 0.59 12.46
C ILE A 120 -0.70 -0.36 12.44
N GLY A 121 -0.31 -0.83 11.25
CA GLY A 121 0.78 -1.77 11.05
C GLY A 121 2.18 -1.21 11.30
N LYS A 122 3.17 -2.09 11.15
CA LYS A 122 4.60 -1.77 11.21
C LYS A 122 5.10 -1.41 9.82
N HIS A 123 5.82 -0.30 9.73
CA HIS A 123 6.46 0.18 8.50
C HIS A 123 7.95 0.41 8.70
N VAL A 124 8.69 0.46 7.60
CA VAL A 124 10.07 0.98 7.61
C VAL A 124 10.07 2.48 7.90
N ARG A 125 11.24 3.06 8.17
CA ARG A 125 11.40 4.50 8.43
C ARG A 125 11.56 5.32 7.15
N SER A 126 12.06 4.69 6.08
CA SER A 126 12.17 5.30 4.76
C SER A 126 12.10 4.23 3.67
N THR A 127 11.73 4.60 2.45
CA THR A 127 11.48 3.64 1.37
C THR A 127 12.74 2.88 0.92
N SER A 128 13.94 3.42 1.10
CA SER A 128 15.19 2.69 0.79
C SER A 128 15.38 1.43 1.64
N GLN A 129 14.81 1.40 2.85
CA GLN A 129 14.82 0.21 3.72
C GLN A 129 13.93 -0.92 3.21
N ILE A 130 13.14 -0.69 2.15
CA ILE A 130 12.43 -1.77 1.46
C ILE A 130 13.45 -2.72 0.83
N GLY A 131 14.54 -2.23 0.24
CA GLY A 131 15.49 -3.06 -0.51
C GLY A 131 15.22 -2.96 -2.01
N ARG A 132 14.82 -4.05 -2.67
CA ARG A 132 14.41 -4.02 -4.08
C ARG A 132 13.03 -4.64 -4.29
N PHE A 133 12.20 -4.01 -5.12
CA PHE A 133 10.94 -4.60 -5.58
C PHE A 133 11.18 -5.45 -6.84
N GLU A 134 10.80 -6.73 -6.80
CA GLU A 134 10.83 -7.61 -7.96
C GLU A 134 9.43 -8.14 -8.29
N MET A 135 8.95 -7.84 -9.49
CA MET A 135 7.72 -8.41 -10.04
C MET A 135 7.98 -9.86 -10.50
N LEU A 136 7.33 -10.80 -9.83
CA LEU A 136 7.44 -12.24 -10.13
C LEU A 136 6.53 -12.67 -11.27
N GLY A 137 5.44 -11.94 -11.49
CA GLY A 137 4.52 -12.19 -12.59
C GLY A 137 3.11 -11.68 -12.31
N THR A 138 2.34 -11.64 -13.38
CA THR A 138 0.99 -11.07 -13.40
C THR A 138 -0.04 -12.11 -13.81
N ASN A 139 -1.30 -11.87 -13.48
CA ASN A 139 -2.42 -12.63 -14.01
C ASN A 139 -3.57 -11.66 -14.29
N TRP A 140 -4.21 -11.84 -15.44
CA TRP A 140 -5.34 -11.03 -15.89
C TRP A 140 -6.57 -11.92 -16.02
N ASP A 141 -7.65 -11.50 -15.40
CA ASP A 141 -9.00 -12.04 -15.58
C ASP A 141 -9.83 -11.01 -16.36
N GLU A 142 -10.19 -11.36 -17.60
CA GLU A 142 -10.97 -10.50 -18.49
C GLU A 142 -12.41 -10.28 -17.98
N HIS A 143 -13.02 -11.28 -17.36
CA HIS A 143 -14.41 -11.23 -16.93
C HIS A 143 -14.57 -10.36 -15.69
N GLU A 144 -13.67 -10.51 -14.71
CA GLU A 144 -13.68 -9.73 -13.47
C GLU A 144 -12.93 -8.40 -13.59
N ARG A 145 -12.29 -8.17 -14.75
CA ARG A 145 -11.35 -7.05 -14.94
C ARG A 145 -10.30 -6.99 -13.84
N SER A 146 -9.84 -8.17 -13.42
CA SER A 146 -8.96 -8.32 -12.26
C SER A 146 -7.52 -8.53 -12.72
N PHE A 147 -6.64 -7.68 -12.21
CA PHE A 147 -5.22 -7.76 -12.42
C PHE A 147 -4.50 -8.08 -11.12
N ARG A 148 -3.83 -9.24 -11.09
CA ARG A 148 -3.06 -9.70 -9.94
C ARG A 148 -1.57 -9.56 -10.19
N VAL A 149 -0.90 -8.79 -9.34
CA VAL A 149 0.56 -8.66 -9.28
C VAL A 149 1.10 -9.60 -8.22
N ARG A 150 2.10 -10.42 -8.55
CA ARG A 150 2.90 -11.19 -7.58
C ARG A 150 4.29 -10.58 -7.53
N PHE A 151 4.81 -10.36 -6.33
CA PHE A 151 6.10 -9.72 -6.14
C PHE A 151 6.83 -10.27 -4.92
N LYS A 152 8.09 -9.93 -4.80
CA LYS A 152 8.86 -10.09 -3.56
C LYS A 152 9.72 -8.86 -3.34
N ILE A 153 10.16 -8.72 -2.10
CA ILE A 153 11.12 -7.71 -1.69
C ILE A 153 12.45 -8.43 -1.43
N VAL A 154 13.55 -7.90 -1.97
CA VAL A 154 14.90 -8.48 -1.90
C VAL A 154 15.83 -7.59 -1.10
#